data_AF-A0A6N7V0S8-F1
#
_entry.id   AF-A0A6N7V0S8-F1
#
_cell.length_a   1.000
_cell.length_b   1.000
_cell.length_c   1.000
_cell.angle_alpha   90.00
_cell.angle_beta   90.00
_cell.angle_gamma   90.00
#
_symmetry.space_group_name_H-M   'P 1'
#
loop_
_entity.id
_entity.type
_entity.pdbx_description
1 polymer ?
#
loop_
_entity_poly.entity_id
_entity_poly.type
_entity_poly.pdbx_seq_one_letter_code
_entity_poly.pdbx_strand_id
1 'polypeptide(L)'
;MSDFLEGLGQQVSDVVSDLREKAENAVEIQRKKSQIGLLNRANDRDIRDIGRMIYEKFKNGELMDTEYIALCEAIEKREEEIAHQKEAIARIKEGN
;
A
#
# COMPACT_ATOMS: atom_id res chain seq x y z
N MET A 1 4.18 -10.98 -57.30
CA MET A 1 2.92 -11.33 -56.57
C MET A 1 3.19 -12.12 -55.29
N SER A 2 4.26 -12.93 -55.22
CA SER A 2 4.71 -13.58 -53.96
C SER A 2 4.98 -12.55 -52.85
N ASP A 3 5.76 -11.52 -53.18
CA ASP A 3 6.23 -10.52 -52.21
C ASP A 3 5.10 -9.72 -51.53
N PHE A 4 3.95 -9.59 -52.20
CA PHE A 4 2.77 -8.92 -51.64
C PHE A 4 1.99 -9.83 -50.67
N LEU A 5 1.93 -11.14 -50.94
CA LEU A 5 1.31 -12.12 -50.04
C LEU A 5 2.20 -12.44 -48.83
N GLU A 6 3.52 -12.46 -49.01
CA GLU A 6 4.49 -12.57 -47.91
C GLU A 6 4.42 -11.35 -46.99
N GLY A 7 4.35 -10.12 -47.54
CA GLY A 7 4.22 -8.91 -46.73
C GLY A 7 2.95 -8.86 -45.88
N LEU A 8 1.82 -9.33 -46.43
CA LEU A 8 0.56 -9.45 -45.68
C LEU A 8 0.60 -10.59 -44.65
N GLY A 9 1.23 -11.72 -44.98
CA GLY A 9 1.43 -12.83 -44.05
C GLY A 9 2.28 -12.45 -42.85
N GLN A 10 3.37 -11.70 -43.07
CA GLN A 10 4.26 -11.20 -42.02
C GLN A 10 3.52 -10.22 -41.09
N GLN A 11 2.79 -9.24 -41.64
CA GLN A 11 2.05 -8.26 -40.84
C GLN A 11 0.92 -8.90 -40.02
N VAL A 12 0.22 -9.91 -40.56
CA VAL A 12 -0.80 -10.65 -39.80
C VAL A 12 -0.16 -11.50 -38.70
N SER A 13 0.99 -12.13 -38.96
CA SER A 13 1.73 -12.90 -37.97
C SER A 13 2.22 -12.04 -36.81
N ASP A 14 2.75 -10.85 -37.09
CA ASP A 14 3.24 -9.91 -36.08
C ASP A 14 2.09 -9.40 -35.20
N VAL A 15 0.93 -9.08 -35.80
CA VAL A 15 -0.27 -8.66 -35.07
C VAL A 15 -0.81 -9.77 -34.15
N VAL A 16 -0.78 -11.03 -34.60
CA VAL A 16 -1.20 -12.18 -33.78
C VAL A 16 -0.23 -12.43 -32.62
N SER A 17 1.08 -12.26 -32.86
CA SER A 17 2.11 -12.40 -31.82
C SER A 17 1.94 -11.34 -30.72
N ASP A 18 1.78 -10.07 -31.09
CA ASP A 18 1.56 -8.97 -30.15
C ASP A 18 0.27 -9.12 -29.33
N LEU A 19 -0.80 -9.60 -29.97
CA LEU A 19 -2.07 -9.89 -29.30
C LEU A 19 -1.92 -11.01 -28.27
N ARG A 20 -1.16 -12.06 -28.61
CA ARG A 20 -0.89 -13.18 -27.70
C ARG A 20 -0.06 -12.72 -26.50
N GLU A 21 1.00 -11.95 -26.72
CA GLU A 21 1.84 -11.42 -25.64
C GLU A 21 1.04 -10.51 -24.70
N LYS A 22 0.20 -9.61 -25.24
CA LYS A 22 -0.70 -8.76 -24.44
C LYS A 22 -1.71 -9.58 -23.64
N ALA A 23 -2.25 -10.65 -24.22
CA ALA A 23 -3.18 -11.54 -23.51
C ALA A 23 -2.50 -12.30 -22.37
N GLU A 24 -1.30 -12.84 -22.61
CA GLU A 24 -0.48 -13.52 -21.60
C GLU A 24 -0.12 -12.56 -20.45
N ASN A 25 0.31 -11.33 -20.78
CA ASN A 25 0.59 -10.26 -19.80
C ASN A 25 -0.65 -9.89 -18.97
N ALA A 26 -1.83 -9.81 -19.60
CA ALA A 26 -3.07 -9.50 -18.91
C ALA A 26 -3.45 -10.60 -17.90
N VAL A 27 -3.27 -11.87 -18.25
CA VAL A 27 -3.52 -13.01 -17.36
C VAL A 27 -2.56 -12.98 -16.18
N GLU A 28 -1.27 -12.71 -16.40
CA GLU A 28 -0.29 -12.63 -15.32
C GLU A 28 -0.60 -11.47 -14.37
N ILE A 29 -0.98 -10.30 -14.89
CA ILE A 29 -1.41 -9.14 -14.09
C ILE A 29 -2.61 -9.50 -13.20
N GLN A 30 -3.63 -10.17 -13.75
CA GLN A 30 -4.80 -10.57 -12.96
C GLN A 30 -4.43 -11.59 -11.88
N ARG A 31 -3.53 -12.54 -12.17
CA ARG A 31 -3.03 -13.49 -11.17
C ARG A 31 -2.30 -12.77 -10.04
N LYS A 32 -1.41 -11.82 -10.33
CA LYS A 32 -0.72 -11.01 -9.31
C LYS A 32 -1.70 -10.17 -8.48
N LYS A 33 -2.69 -9.52 -9.12
CA LYS A 33 -3.75 -8.75 -8.42
C LYS A 33 -4.55 -9.63 -7.45
N SER A 34 -4.91 -10.85 -7.89
CA SER A 34 -5.61 -11.82 -7.03
C SER A 34 -4.75 -12.24 -5.82
N GLN A 35 -3.47 -12.52 -6.04
CA GLN A 35 -2.53 -12.84 -4.95
C GLN A 35 -2.37 -11.68 -3.96
N ILE A 36 -2.22 -10.45 -4.45
CA ILE A 36 -2.19 -9.24 -3.59
C ILE A 36 -3.48 -9.16 -2.76
N GLY A 37 -4.65 -9.38 -3.37
CA GLY A 37 -5.92 -9.37 -2.65
C GLY A 37 -6.02 -10.44 -1.56
N LEU A 38 -5.45 -11.63 -1.78
CA LEU A 38 -5.39 -12.69 -0.78
C LEU A 38 -4.46 -12.32 0.39
N LEU A 39 -3.28 -11.80 0.09
CA LEU A 39 -2.31 -11.34 1.10
C LEU A 39 -2.89 -10.21 1.96
N ASN A 40 -3.53 -9.21 1.33
CA ASN A 40 -4.18 -8.12 2.07
C ASN A 40 -5.26 -8.63 3.01
N ARG A 41 -6.10 -9.59 2.58
CA ARG A 41 -7.12 -10.19 3.46
C ARG A 41 -6.54 -11.00 4.61
N ALA A 42 -5.36 -11.60 4.43
CA ALA A 42 -4.64 -12.27 5.51
C ALA A 42 -4.14 -11.23 6.53
N ASN A 43 -3.46 -10.17 6.06
CA ASN A 43 -3.00 -9.08 6.91
C ASN A 43 -4.14 -8.41 7.70
N ASP A 44 -5.28 -8.14 7.04
CA ASP A 44 -6.45 -7.55 7.70
C ASP A 44 -7.01 -8.44 8.82
N ARG A 45 -6.90 -9.78 8.68
CA ARG A 45 -7.26 -10.71 9.76
C ARG A 45 -6.25 -10.64 10.88
N ASP A 46 -4.97 -10.73 10.59
CA ASP A 46 -3.92 -10.74 11.60
C ASP A 46 -3.93 -9.44 12.42
N ILE A 47 -4.14 -8.28 11.78
CA ILE A 47 -4.28 -6.99 12.46
C ILE A 47 -5.50 -6.97 13.39
N ARG A 48 -6.65 -7.51 12.95
CA ARG A 48 -7.84 -7.61 13.79
C ARG A 48 -7.61 -8.53 14.99
N ASP A 49 -6.92 -9.64 14.78
CA ASP A 49 -6.63 -10.62 15.84
C ASP A 49 -5.61 -10.04 16.84
N ILE A 50 -4.61 -9.29 16.37
CA ILE A 50 -3.71 -8.50 17.23
C ILE A 50 -4.53 -7.51 18.08
N GLY A 51 -5.42 -6.73 17.47
CA GLY A 51 -6.27 -5.78 18.19
C GLY A 51 -7.14 -6.46 19.26
N ARG A 52 -7.68 -7.66 18.96
CA ARG A 52 -8.44 -8.47 19.92
C ARG A 52 -7.55 -8.97 21.05
N MET A 53 -6.36 -9.48 20.76
CA MET A 53 -5.42 -9.96 21.77
C MET A 53 -5.01 -8.84 22.73
N ILE A 54 -4.73 -7.64 22.20
CA ILE A 54 -4.45 -6.44 23.00
C ILE A 54 -5.65 -6.10 23.89
N TYR A 55 -6.87 -6.08 23.34
CA TYR A 55 -8.07 -5.77 24.12
C TYR A 55 -8.36 -6.79 25.24
N GLU A 56 -8.15 -8.09 25.01
CA GLU A 56 -8.30 -9.10 26.06
C GLU A 56 -7.24 -8.93 27.16
N LYS A 57 -5.99 -8.63 26.81
CA LYS A 57 -4.96 -8.28 27.80
C LYS A 57 -5.35 -7.06 28.63
N PHE A 58 -6.02 -6.06 28.03
CA PHE A 58 -6.55 -4.89 28.76
C PHE A 58 -7.59 -5.30 29.78
N LYS A 59 -8.60 -6.06 29.36
CA LYS A 59 -9.67 -6.52 30.25
C LYS A 59 -9.17 -7.37 31.39
N ASN A 60 -8.13 -8.17 31.16
CA ASN A 60 -7.55 -9.03 32.19
C ASN A 60 -6.62 -8.26 33.15
N GLY A 61 -6.42 -6.95 32.95
CA GLY A 61 -5.45 -6.16 33.71
C GLY A 61 -4.00 -6.56 33.43
N GLU A 62 -3.75 -7.32 32.35
CA GLU A 62 -2.45 -7.82 31.92
C GLU A 62 -1.73 -6.83 30.97
N LEU A 63 -2.43 -5.79 30.50
CA LEU A 63 -1.80 -4.64 29.84
C LEU A 63 -1.21 -3.73 30.92
N MET A 64 0.04 -4.02 31.26
CA MET A 64 0.87 -3.30 32.22
C MET A 64 2.05 -2.61 31.53
N ASP A 65 1.97 -2.33 30.23
CA ASP A 65 3.14 -1.78 29.52
C ASP A 65 3.10 -0.25 29.49
N THR A 66 3.72 0.29 30.54
CA THR A 66 4.30 1.65 30.62
C THR A 66 5.12 2.01 29.39
N GLU A 67 5.61 1.02 28.61
CA GLU A 67 6.31 1.23 27.34
C GLU A 67 5.42 1.84 26.24
N TYR A 68 4.15 1.42 26.13
CA TYR A 68 3.23 2.04 25.17
C TYR A 68 2.85 3.45 25.61
N ILE A 69 2.67 3.67 26.91
CA ILE A 69 2.39 5.01 27.47
C ILE A 69 3.58 5.94 27.18
N ALA A 70 4.82 5.50 27.45
CA ALA A 70 6.01 6.29 27.18
C ALA A 70 6.19 6.61 25.68
N LEU A 71 5.85 5.68 24.79
CA LEU A 71 5.86 5.94 23.35
C LEU A 71 4.78 6.94 22.93
N CYS A 72 3.56 6.82 23.47
CA CYS A 72 2.48 7.76 23.21
C CYS A 72 2.80 9.17 23.74
N GLU A 73 3.32 9.30 24.96
CA GLU A 73 3.76 10.57 25.55
C GLU A 73 4.89 11.21 24.72
N ALA A 74 5.82 10.40 24.21
CA ALA A 74 6.89 10.89 23.33
C ALA A 74 6.36 11.32 21.95
N ILE A 75 5.24 10.77 21.47
CA ILE A 75 4.59 11.22 20.24
C ILE A 75 3.88 12.56 20.49
N GLU A 76 3.09 12.65 21.56
CA GLU A 76 2.34 13.86 21.93
C GLU A 76 3.26 15.07 22.08
N LYS A 77 4.39 14.92 22.80
CA LYS A 77 5.39 16.00 22.94
C LYS A 77 5.94 16.49 21.59
N ARG A 78 6.17 15.57 20.63
CA ARG A 78 6.64 15.96 19.30
C ARG A 78 5.56 16.68 18.50
N GLU A 79 4.30 16.30 18.65
CA GLU A 79 3.17 16.97 18.00
C GLU A 79 3.00 18.41 18.52
N GLU A 80 3.12 18.63 19.82
CA GLU A 80 3.13 19.98 20.42
C GLU A 80 4.28 20.85 19.90
N GLU A 81 5.50 20.31 19.85
CA GLU A 81 6.66 21.01 19.29
C GLU A 81 6.42 21.37 17.82
N ILE A 82 5.87 20.46 17.01
CA ILE A 82 5.51 20.72 15.60
C ILE A 82 4.46 21.83 15.51
N ALA A 83 3.43 21.82 16.35
CA ALA A 83 2.39 22.85 16.36
C ALA A 83 2.99 24.23 16.67
N HIS A 84 3.83 24.32 17.69
CA HIS A 84 4.53 25.56 18.04
C HIS A 84 5.41 26.07 16.89
N GLN A 85 6.14 25.18 16.20
CA GLN A 85 6.93 25.56 15.03
C GLN A 85 6.05 26.06 13.88
N LYS A 86 4.91 25.41 13.62
CA LYS A 86 3.95 25.86 12.59
C LYS A 86 3.38 27.24 12.91
N GLU A 87 3.04 27.52 14.17
CA GLU A 87 2.60 28.84 14.60
C GLU A 87 3.69 29.90 14.45
N ALA A 88 4.94 29.59 14.83
CA ALA A 88 6.06 30.49 14.64
C ALA A 88 6.27 30.83 13.15
N ILE A 89 6.18 29.84 12.27
CA ILE A 89 6.23 30.03 10.82
C ILE A 89 5.08 30.91 10.33
N ALA A 90 3.85 30.68 10.81
CA ALA A 90 2.69 31.50 10.43
C ALA A 90 2.89 32.96 10.82
N ARG A 91 3.36 33.25 12.05
CA ARG A 91 3.66 34.61 12.51
C ARG A 91 4.74 35.30 11.67
N ILE A 92 5.79 34.56 11.28
CA ILE A 92 6.84 35.10 10.39
C ILE A 92 6.30 35.43 9.00
N LYS A 93 5.35 34.62 8.50
CA LYS A 93 4.69 34.87 7.20
C LYS A 93 3.70 36.03 7.25
N GLU A 94 3.03 36.25 8.38
CA GLU A 94 2.09 37.35 8.57
C GLU A 94 2.78 38.68 8.92
N GLY A 95 4.00 38.63 9.47
CA GLY A 95 4.82 39.79 9.79
C GLY A 95 5.76 40.27 8.68
N ASN A 96 5.66 39.72 7.46
CA ASN A 96 6.35 40.18 6.24
C ASN A 96 5.34 40.63 5.19
#